data_AF-A0A2K4IR50-F1
#
_entry.id   AF-A0A2K4IR50-F1
#
_cell.length_a   1.000
_cell.length_b   1.000
_cell.length_c   1.000
_cell.angle_alpha   90.00
_cell.angle_beta   90.00
_cell.angle_gamma   90.00
#
_symmetry.space_group_name_H-M   'P 1'
#
loop_
_entity.id
_entity.type
_entity.pdbx_description
1 polymer ?
#
loop_
_entity_poly.entity_id
_entity_poly.type
_entity_poly.pdbx_seq_one_letter_code
_entity_poly.pdbx_strand_id
1 'polypeptide(L)'
;MSALNEESRQIVAALAHRVGPNADTACIALATVSILEAMHTALTPIIGQQGVAALYRRSLHLCASRQPRLADISERVQTALDLSALNSELVTESEADALLFGEVILTTFYELLTTLIGPSLTARLLRDVWKPSLSDTSAQENSP
;
A
#
# COMPACT_ATOMS: atom_id res chain seq x y z
N MET A 1 23.20 -8.66 2.70
CA MET A 1 21.92 -8.12 2.20
C MET A 1 21.00 -8.00 3.40
N SER A 2 20.57 -6.80 3.78
CA SER A 2 19.81 -6.57 5.01
C SER A 2 18.38 -7.11 4.89
N ALA A 3 17.75 -7.49 6.02
CA ALA A 3 16.36 -7.93 6.06
C ALA A 3 15.40 -6.89 5.45
N LEU A 4 15.72 -5.60 5.56
CA LEU A 4 14.95 -4.50 4.98
C LEU A 4 14.80 -4.62 3.45
N ASN A 5 15.84 -5.06 2.76
CA ASN A 5 15.81 -5.21 1.29
C ASN A 5 14.93 -6.39 0.85
N GLU A 6 14.79 -7.41 1.69
CA GLU A 6 13.92 -8.54 1.40
C GLU A 6 12.45 -8.18 1.60
N GLU A 7 12.14 -7.48 2.71
CA GLU A 7 10.78 -7.01 2.99
C GLU A 7 10.31 -6.01 1.93
N SER A 8 11.16 -5.05 1.52
CA SER A 8 10.83 -4.13 0.42
C SER A 8 10.56 -4.89 -0.89
N ARG A 9 11.35 -5.93 -1.20
CA ARG A 9 11.10 -6.77 -2.38
C ARG A 9 9.77 -7.52 -2.27
N GLN A 10 9.42 -8.02 -1.09
CA GLN A 10 8.14 -8.69 -0.86
C GLN A 10 6.96 -7.74 -1.08
N ILE A 11 7.07 -6.50 -0.61
CA ILE A 11 6.04 -5.46 -0.81
C ILE A 11 5.82 -5.19 -2.29
N VAL A 12 6.91 -4.95 -3.03
CA VAL A 12 6.86 -4.71 -4.49
C VAL A 12 6.27 -5.92 -5.22
N ALA A 13 6.68 -7.14 -4.85
CA ALA A 13 6.15 -8.36 -5.44
C ALA A 13 4.65 -8.55 -5.15
N ALA A 14 4.19 -8.24 -3.93
CA ALA A 14 2.78 -8.32 -3.56
C ALA A 14 1.93 -7.29 -4.34
N LEU A 15 2.44 -6.07 -4.52
CA LEU A 15 1.78 -5.06 -5.36
C LEU A 15 1.71 -5.53 -6.81
N ALA A 16 2.83 -5.93 -7.42
CA ALA A 16 2.87 -6.40 -8.79
C ALA A 16 1.94 -7.60 -9.04
N HIS A 17 1.87 -8.53 -8.08
CA HIS A 17 0.96 -9.68 -8.17
C HIS A 17 -0.51 -9.26 -8.18
N ARG A 18 -0.90 -8.26 -7.37
CA ARG A 18 -2.28 -7.75 -7.32
C ARG A 18 -2.66 -6.90 -8.53
N VAL A 19 -1.70 -6.17 -9.10
CA VAL A 19 -1.91 -5.41 -10.33
C VAL A 19 -2.13 -6.34 -11.52
N GLY A 20 -1.42 -7.47 -11.55
CA GLY A 20 -1.56 -8.47 -12.61
C GLY A 20 -0.88 -8.05 -13.93
N PRO A 21 -0.99 -8.89 -14.98
CA PRO A 21 -0.28 -8.67 -16.25
C PRO A 21 -0.87 -7.57 -17.12
N ASN A 22 -2.13 -7.18 -16.89
CA ASN A 22 -2.81 -6.10 -17.60
C ASN A 22 -2.87 -4.85 -16.71
N ALA A 23 -1.70 -4.38 -16.30
CA ALA A 23 -1.59 -3.21 -15.44
C ALA A 23 -2.15 -1.96 -16.14
N ASP A 24 -3.15 -1.34 -15.55
CA ASP A 24 -3.54 0.03 -15.83
C ASP A 24 -3.56 0.85 -14.52
N THR A 25 -3.72 2.16 -14.63
CA THR A 25 -3.71 3.06 -13.46
C THR A 25 -4.79 2.71 -12.44
N ALA A 26 -5.95 2.21 -12.89
CA ALA A 26 -7.04 1.78 -12.03
C ALA A 26 -6.69 0.52 -11.23
N CYS A 27 -6.11 -0.50 -11.87
CA CYS A 27 -5.63 -1.72 -11.22
C CYS A 27 -4.54 -1.39 -10.19
N ILE A 28 -3.61 -0.48 -10.54
CA ILE A 28 -2.56 -0.01 -9.62
C ILE A 28 -3.14 0.72 -8.41
N ALA A 29 -4.07 1.65 -8.65
CA ALA A 29 -4.72 2.42 -7.60
C ALA A 29 -5.50 1.51 -6.64
N LEU A 30 -6.32 0.60 -7.19
CA LEU A 30 -7.09 -0.39 -6.43
C LEU A 30 -6.19 -1.32 -5.63
N ALA A 31 -5.11 -1.85 -6.23
CA ALA A 31 -4.17 -2.72 -5.55
C ALA A 31 -3.49 -2.00 -4.37
N THR A 32 -3.06 -0.75 -4.57
CA THR A 32 -2.42 0.07 -3.53
C THR A 32 -3.38 0.35 -2.38
N VAL A 33 -4.61 0.80 -2.68
CA VAL A 33 -5.65 1.07 -1.68
C VAL A 33 -6.00 -0.20 -0.91
N SER A 34 -6.21 -1.33 -1.60
CA SER A 34 -6.55 -2.61 -0.98
C SER A 34 -5.46 -3.09 -0.01
N ILE A 35 -4.17 -2.90 -0.33
CA ILE A 35 -3.07 -3.22 0.59
C ILE A 35 -3.14 -2.30 1.83
N LEU A 36 -3.31 -0.99 1.63
CA LEU A 36 -3.39 -0.02 2.73
C LEU A 36 -4.59 -0.27 3.66
N GLU A 37 -5.74 -0.65 3.12
CA GLU A 37 -6.93 -1.03 3.90
C GLU A 37 -6.69 -2.31 4.73
N ALA A 38 -6.02 -3.29 4.14
CA ALA A 38 -5.66 -4.53 4.84
C ALA A 38 -4.66 -4.25 5.97
N MET A 39 -3.65 -3.39 5.74
CA MET A 39 -2.76 -2.90 6.80
C MET A 39 -3.55 -2.17 7.89
N HIS A 40 -4.47 -1.27 7.50
CA HIS A 40 -5.26 -0.51 8.44
C HIS A 40 -6.09 -1.43 9.36
N THR A 41 -6.72 -2.44 8.77
CA THR A 41 -7.50 -3.44 9.50
C THR A 41 -6.63 -4.25 10.46
N ALA A 42 -5.46 -4.71 10.00
CA ALA A 42 -4.54 -5.50 10.83
C ALA A 42 -3.94 -4.71 12.01
N LEU A 43 -3.75 -3.40 11.84
CA LEU A 43 -3.05 -2.54 12.81
C LEU A 43 -3.97 -1.82 13.77
N THR A 44 -5.23 -1.59 13.39
CA THR A 44 -6.23 -0.95 14.24
C THR A 44 -6.31 -1.55 15.65
N PRO A 45 -6.34 -2.88 15.85
CA PRO A 45 -6.42 -3.46 17.19
C PRO A 45 -5.17 -3.23 18.05
N ILE A 46 -4.03 -2.87 17.43
CA ILE A 46 -2.73 -2.76 18.10
C ILE A 46 -2.40 -1.32 18.45
N ILE A 47 -2.58 -0.39 17.49
CA ILE A 47 -2.19 1.03 17.64
C ILE A 47 -3.38 1.99 17.56
N GLY A 48 -4.60 1.48 17.39
CA GLY A 48 -5.82 2.27 17.23
C GLY A 48 -5.93 2.96 15.87
N GLN A 49 -7.16 3.33 15.50
CA GLN A 49 -7.49 4.05 14.27
C GLN A 49 -6.64 5.32 14.07
N GLN A 50 -6.52 6.12 15.14
CA GLN A 50 -5.74 7.36 15.10
C GLN A 50 -4.23 7.11 14.94
N GLY A 51 -3.71 6.00 15.50
CA GLY A 51 -2.33 5.59 15.31
C GLY A 51 -2.04 5.21 13.87
N VAL A 52 -2.93 4.44 13.23
CA VAL A 52 -2.80 4.09 11.81
C VAL A 52 -2.89 5.35 10.93
N ALA A 53 -3.85 6.24 11.20
CA ALA A 53 -4.00 7.49 10.44
C ALA A 53 -2.76 8.39 10.57
N ALA A 54 -2.17 8.49 11.77
CA ALA A 54 -0.93 9.23 11.99
C ALA A 54 0.25 8.61 11.23
N LEU A 55 0.36 7.27 11.24
CA LEU A 55 1.37 6.53 10.49
C LEU A 55 1.24 6.77 8.99
N TYR A 56 0.03 6.68 8.44
CA TYR A 56 -0.25 6.94 7.03
C TYR A 56 0.13 8.36 6.61
N ARG A 57 -0.28 9.39 7.37
CA ARG A 57 0.10 10.79 7.12
C ARG A 57 1.61 10.99 7.13
N ARG A 58 2.30 10.33 8.08
CA ARG A 58 3.76 10.39 8.18
C ARG A 58 4.42 9.73 6.97
N SER A 59 3.87 8.61 6.48
CA SER A 59 4.35 7.96 5.26
C SER A 59 4.24 8.87 4.05
N LEU A 60 3.07 9.50 3.82
CA LEU A 60 2.87 10.44 2.71
C LEU A 60 3.88 11.60 2.73
N HIS A 61 4.08 12.20 3.90
CA HIS A 61 5.06 13.27 4.07
C HIS A 61 6.49 12.81 3.73
N LEU A 62 6.85 11.58 4.10
CA LEU A 62 8.16 11.02 3.77
C LEU A 62 8.29 10.68 2.27
N CYS A 63 7.24 10.20 1.62
CA CYS A 63 7.22 9.97 0.17
C CYS A 63 7.55 11.25 -0.58
N ALA A 64 6.86 12.36 -0.26
CA ALA A 64 7.13 13.67 -0.84
C ALA A 64 8.58 14.12 -0.63
N SER A 65 9.14 13.87 0.56
CA SER A 65 10.52 14.27 0.88
C SER A 65 11.60 13.42 0.20
N ARG A 66 11.32 12.13 -0.03
CA ARG A 66 12.28 11.16 -0.58
C ARG A 66 12.30 11.17 -2.10
N GLN A 67 11.15 11.48 -2.72
CA GLN A 67 11.00 11.40 -4.16
C GLN A 67 10.31 12.66 -4.67
N PRO A 68 11.07 13.67 -5.15
CA PRO A 68 10.51 14.93 -5.64
C PRO A 68 9.43 14.74 -6.73
N ARG A 69 9.60 13.69 -7.55
CA ARG A 69 8.64 13.30 -8.59
C ARG A 69 7.26 12.90 -8.05
N LEU A 70 7.17 12.48 -6.79
CA LEU A 70 5.92 12.08 -6.13
C LEU A 70 5.38 13.15 -5.16
N ALA A 71 6.05 14.30 -5.06
CA ALA A 71 5.68 15.34 -4.09
C ALA A 71 4.26 15.84 -4.34
N ASP A 72 3.93 16.15 -5.59
CA ASP A 72 2.60 16.66 -5.98
C ASP A 72 1.50 15.64 -5.70
N ILE A 73 1.71 14.36 -6.04
CA ILE A 73 0.76 13.27 -5.74
C ILE A 73 0.57 13.13 -4.23
N SER A 74 1.67 13.13 -3.47
CA SER A 74 1.65 12.98 -2.01
C SER A 74 0.92 14.14 -1.33
N GLU A 75 1.08 15.37 -1.82
CA GLU A 75 0.41 16.57 -1.30
C GLU A 75 -1.10 16.54 -1.54
N ARG A 76 -1.54 16.16 -2.75
CA ARG A 76 -2.97 16.06 -3.08
C ARG A 76 -3.65 14.97 -2.26
N VAL A 77 -3.03 13.79 -2.16
CA VAL A 77 -3.53 12.70 -1.31
C VAL A 77 -3.54 13.09 0.17
N GLN A 78 -2.49 13.76 0.65
CA GLN A 78 -2.41 14.23 2.04
C GLN A 78 -3.47 15.27 2.36
N THR A 79 -3.89 16.10 1.39
CA THR A 79 -4.96 17.09 1.58
C THR A 79 -6.32 16.41 1.73
N ALA A 80 -6.57 15.33 0.99
CA ALA A 80 -7.83 14.60 1.05
C ALA A 80 -7.96 13.70 2.30
N LEU A 81 -6.85 13.18 2.83
CA LEU A 81 -6.80 12.30 4.02
C LEU A 81 -7.71 11.06 3.95
N ASP A 82 -8.06 10.61 2.75
CA ASP A 82 -8.97 9.49 2.52
C ASP A 82 -8.37 8.51 1.51
N LEU A 83 -8.47 7.21 1.80
CA LEU A 83 -8.06 6.14 0.88
C LEU A 83 -8.95 6.11 -0.38
N SER A 84 -10.20 6.58 -0.29
CA SER A 84 -11.06 6.74 -1.47
C SER A 84 -10.51 7.80 -2.43
N ALA A 85 -10.01 8.92 -1.87
CA ALA A 85 -9.40 9.98 -2.64
C ALA A 85 -8.03 9.56 -3.21
N LEU A 86 -7.27 8.72 -2.50
CA LEU A 86 -6.04 8.13 -3.03
C LEU A 86 -6.29 7.40 -4.35
N ASN A 87 -7.38 6.64 -4.45
CA ASN A 87 -7.72 5.95 -5.69
C ASN A 87 -7.94 6.95 -6.83
N SER A 88 -8.78 7.96 -6.60
CA SER A 88 -9.08 8.99 -7.60
C SER A 88 -7.84 9.74 -8.06
N GLU A 89 -6.94 10.09 -7.15
CA GLU A 89 -5.68 10.76 -7.48
C GLU A 89 -4.77 9.87 -8.35
N LEU A 90 -4.58 8.60 -7.98
CA LEU A 90 -3.70 7.69 -8.70
C LEU A 90 -4.21 7.34 -10.11
N VAL A 91 -5.53 7.29 -10.32
CA VAL A 91 -6.11 7.01 -11.64
C VAL A 91 -5.77 8.12 -12.65
N THR A 92 -5.55 9.36 -12.18
CA THR A 92 -5.19 10.50 -13.04
C THR A 92 -3.72 10.58 -13.42
N GLU A 93 -2.88 9.78 -12.77
CA GLU A 93 -1.43 9.77 -12.97
C GLU A 93 -1.01 8.87 -14.14
N SER A 94 0.27 8.93 -14.52
CA SER A 94 0.83 7.92 -15.42
C SER A 94 0.93 6.56 -14.73
N GLU A 95 0.84 5.45 -15.46
CA GLU A 95 1.02 4.09 -14.90
C GLU A 95 2.34 3.96 -14.13
N ALA A 96 3.41 4.55 -14.66
CA ALA A 96 4.73 4.54 -14.03
C ALA A 96 4.75 5.33 -12.71
N ASP A 97 4.08 6.47 -12.64
CA ASP A 97 4.00 7.30 -11.44
C ASP A 97 3.08 6.69 -10.39
N ALA A 98 1.94 6.13 -10.81
CA ALA A 98 1.02 5.42 -9.93
C ALA A 98 1.69 4.18 -9.30
N LEU A 99 2.42 3.40 -10.10
CA LEU A 99 3.12 2.21 -9.62
C LEU A 99 4.25 2.60 -8.66
N LEU A 100 5.08 3.57 -9.06
CA LEU A 100 6.17 4.08 -8.23
C LEU A 100 5.65 4.64 -6.91
N PHE A 101 4.54 5.38 -6.94
CA PHE A 101 3.89 5.87 -5.72
C PHE A 101 3.48 4.71 -4.81
N GLY A 102 2.80 3.70 -5.35
CA GLY A 102 2.39 2.50 -4.62
C GLY A 102 3.55 1.79 -3.94
N GLU A 103 4.66 1.56 -4.65
CA GLU A 103 5.86 0.91 -4.09
C GLU A 103 6.47 1.75 -2.95
N VAL A 104 6.60 3.06 -3.16
CA VAL A 104 7.25 3.97 -2.21
C VAL A 104 6.39 4.17 -0.96
N ILE A 105 5.06 4.34 -1.09
CA ILE A 105 4.17 4.53 0.07
C ILE A 105 4.09 3.28 0.93
N LEU A 106 3.96 2.10 0.32
CA LEU A 106 3.85 0.83 1.05
C LEU A 106 5.15 0.49 1.76
N THR A 107 6.30 0.68 1.09
CA THR A 107 7.62 0.48 1.70
C THR A 107 7.84 1.44 2.86
N THR A 108 7.56 2.74 2.66
CA THR A 108 7.73 3.76 3.72
C THR A 108 6.84 3.48 4.92
N PHE A 109 5.59 3.04 4.70
CA PHE A 109 4.68 2.66 5.76
C PHE A 109 5.21 1.47 6.57
N TYR A 110 5.70 0.42 5.88
CA TYR A 110 6.29 -0.75 6.53
C TYR A 110 7.52 -0.41 7.37
N GLU A 111 8.40 0.46 6.85
CA GLU A 111 9.61 0.94 7.55
C GLU A 111 9.28 1.70 8.84
N LEU A 112 8.32 2.61 8.77
CA LEU A 112 7.88 3.36 9.93
C LEU A 112 7.24 2.45 10.97
N LEU A 113 6.41 1.50 10.53
CA LEU A 113 5.83 0.51 11.43
C LEU A 113 6.91 -0.35 12.10
N THR A 114 7.89 -0.83 11.33
CA THR A 114 9.04 -1.57 11.83
C THR A 114 9.80 -0.80 12.90
N THR A 115 9.95 0.51 12.71
CA THR A 115 10.59 1.40 13.70
C THR A 115 9.73 1.57 14.95
N LEU A 116 8.40 1.63 14.80
CA LEU A 116 7.46 1.89 15.88
C LEU A 116 7.26 0.67 16.80
N ILE A 117 7.08 -0.52 16.22
CA ILE A 117 6.67 -1.73 16.95
C ILE A 117 7.66 -2.90 16.82
N GLY A 118 8.74 -2.71 16.08
CA GLY A 118 9.78 -3.71 15.86
C GLY A 118 9.53 -4.62 14.64
N PRO A 119 10.60 -5.16 14.03
CA PRO A 119 10.51 -5.95 12.79
C PRO A 119 9.74 -7.27 12.98
N SER A 120 9.97 -7.97 14.10
CA SER A 120 9.29 -9.25 14.35
C SER A 120 7.78 -9.12 14.47
N LEU A 121 7.29 -8.06 15.11
CA LEU A 121 5.86 -7.84 15.26
C LEU A 121 5.25 -7.34 13.95
N THR A 122 5.96 -6.46 13.22
CA THR A 122 5.55 -5.96 11.90
C THR A 122 5.35 -7.11 10.91
N ALA A 123 6.36 -7.97 10.74
CA ALA A 123 6.27 -9.13 9.84
C ALA A 123 5.15 -10.10 10.25
N ARG A 124 4.89 -10.25 11.56
CA ARG A 124 3.81 -11.12 12.05
C ARG A 124 2.42 -10.55 11.75
N LEU A 125 2.21 -9.26 11.96
CA LEU A 125 0.92 -8.59 11.75
C LEU A 125 0.57 -8.45 10.27
N LEU A 126 1.56 -8.20 9.42
CA LEU A 126 1.35 -7.96 8.00
C LEU A 126 1.46 -9.23 7.14
N ARG A 127 1.75 -10.40 7.74
CA ARG A 127 1.88 -11.68 7.03
C ARG A 127 0.69 -11.97 6.10
N ASP A 128 -0.52 -11.73 6.58
CA ASP A 128 -1.74 -12.02 5.82
C ASP A 128 -2.11 -10.90 4.84
N VAL A 129 -1.58 -9.69 5.04
CA VAL A 129 -1.75 -8.56 4.09
C VAL A 129 -1.09 -8.86 2.76
N TRP A 130 0.00 -9.61 2.74
CA TRP A 130 0.74 -9.93 1.52
C TRP A 130 0.14 -11.10 0.73
N LYS A 131 -0.80 -11.84 1.33
CA LYS A 131 -1.49 -12.90 0.62
C LYS A 131 -2.45 -12.27 -0.41
N PRO A 132 -2.68 -12.92 -1.56
CA PRO A 132 -3.74 -12.52 -2.46
C PRO A 132 -5.07 -12.59 -1.69
N SER A 133 -5.90 -11.56 -1.79
CA SER A 133 -7.27 -11.62 -1.26
C SER A 133 -7.98 -12.76 -1.99
N LEU A 134 -8.43 -13.79 -1.27
CA LEU A 134 -9.15 -14.95 -1.82
C LEU A 134 -10.53 -14.61 -2.42
N SER A 135 -10.82 -13.33 -2.67
CA SER A 135 -12.12 -12.86 -3.12
C SER A 135 -12.36 -13.00 -4.62
N ASP A 136 -11.40 -13.51 -5.40
CA ASP A 136 -11.57 -13.83 -6.83
C ASP A 136 -11.99 -15.29 -7.10
N THR A 137 -12.67 -15.94 -6.16
CA THR A 137 -13.35 -17.21 -6.42
C THR A 137 -14.85 -17.11 -6.10
N SER A 138 -15.59 -16.48 -7.02
CA SER A 138 -16.95 -16.95 -7.33
C SER A 138 -17.35 -16.55 -8.76
N ALA A 139 -16.75 -17.23 -9.73
CA ALA A 139 -17.41 -17.52 -11.00
C ALA A 139 -17.36 -19.04 -11.19
N GLN A 140 -17.96 -19.77 -10.24
CA GLN A 140 -18.22 -21.19 -10.40
C GLN A 140 -19.47 -21.36 -11.25
N GLU A 141 -19.29 -22.10 -12.35
CA GLU A 141 -20.26 -23.02 -12.95
C GLU A 141 -21.59 -22.44 -13.44
N ASN A 142 -21.63 -22.08 -14.72
CA ASN A 142 -22.81 -22.37 -15.54
C ASN A 142 -22.47 -23.50 -16.52
N SER A 143 -23.09 -24.66 -16.24
CA SER A 143 -23.15 -25.90 -17.01
C SER A 143 -23.62 -25.66 -18.46
N PRO A 144 -23.39 -26.62 -19.38
CA PRO A 144 -24.26 -27.79 -19.45
C PRO A 144 -23.54 -29.12 -19.23
#